data_AF-A0A8J8P532-F1
#
_entry.id   AF-A0A8J8P532-F1
#
_cell.length_a   1.000
_cell.length_b   1.000
_cell.length_c   1.000
_cell.angle_alpha   90.00
_cell.angle_beta   90.00
_cell.angle_gamma   90.00
#
_symmetry.space_group_name_H-M   'P 1'
#
loop_
_entity.id
_entity.type
_entity.pdbx_description
1 polymer ?
#
loop_
_entity_poly.entity_id
_entity_poly.type
_entity_poly.pdbx_seq_one_letter_code
_entity_poly.pdbx_strand_id
1 'polypeptide(L)'
;MAYLFGLLNDISTVTMLSFINISIPGQASVLSSILLNLIYMDLLQTDKWMDKIVDLDDEDNDRSLCPSFERVGYTSMNTISNLGSTFVFLIFIILAYLTTLVLQFLSRTKFKRAFEFMKKQLIWNAALRFMIQQYQSILLACFINTNLALQNFTIDAETMKQQTSNIGDKMSIYTNFILFASVVLFPFIVVGIIQFKKEQIKTEDFNNKFGTIMEGLNCENSLYWNVIVLVRWGFSYTIFVFMKDFASLQIFLLLFVSIGFTIAIAYIKPYQTPSENNFKIWIEVFVTWYLFLLLMLTDINPDVKLREIFGYCVLGVIVLCVAANAVKAVHAAVKEIIWKLETKRKTQKYAINDKKQKVLQNQSNDTTVNRSISEVSQIREEIDVYPQKKEEKKSSKNKESQKQSENKMNVKEPIEKIKLKAKNSTWLHLKSLKANRQKQPPESSILKSPPPHPFLDVIDGQSIRLDDEPNELPISSYAETPQDLVNQLYHKVQQEELMRQGSQVRHTINIIDDNSLPAFIQRTMTKKPFSEQKLI
;
A
#
# COMPACT_ATOMS: atom_id res chain seq x y z
N MET A 1 -0.57 -11.64 1.22
CA MET A 1 -1.03 -10.23 1.31
C MET A 1 -0.03 -9.29 0.68
N ALA A 2 1.26 -9.29 1.05
CA ALA A 2 2.26 -8.41 0.44
C ALA A 2 2.30 -8.53 -1.11
N TYR A 3 2.39 -9.75 -1.65
CA TYR A 3 2.33 -9.99 -3.11
C TYR A 3 1.08 -9.45 -3.80
N LEU A 4 -0.07 -9.52 -3.14
CA LEU A 4 -1.32 -8.98 -3.69
C LEU A 4 -1.24 -7.45 -3.78
N PHE A 5 -0.72 -6.79 -2.74
CA PHE A 5 -0.54 -5.34 -2.74
C PHE A 5 0.52 -4.90 -3.75
N GLY A 6 1.62 -5.64 -3.89
CA GLY A 6 2.61 -5.41 -4.95
C GLY A 6 1.99 -5.47 -6.34
N LEU A 7 1.12 -6.46 -6.58
CA LEU A 7 0.36 -6.60 -7.82
C LEU A 7 -0.60 -5.42 -8.05
N LEU A 8 -1.39 -5.03 -7.05
CA LEU A 8 -2.33 -3.91 -7.19
C LEU A 8 -1.60 -2.60 -7.45
N ASN A 9 -0.44 -2.38 -6.83
CA ASN A 9 0.39 -1.21 -7.06
C ASN A 9 0.93 -1.14 -8.50
N ASP A 10 1.37 -2.29 -9.03
CA ASP A 10 1.92 -2.39 -10.38
C ASP A 10 0.83 -2.20 -11.43
N ILE A 11 -0.36 -2.77 -11.21
CA ILE A 11 -1.53 -2.54 -12.07
C ILE A 11 -1.98 -1.08 -11.99
N SER A 12 -2.02 -0.48 -10.79
CA SER A 12 -2.41 0.92 -10.59
C SER A 12 -1.54 1.89 -11.39
N THR A 13 -0.24 1.63 -11.48
CA THR A 13 0.69 2.46 -12.26
C THR A 13 0.40 2.41 -13.76
N VAL A 14 -0.18 1.33 -14.27
CA VAL A 14 -0.60 1.24 -15.67
C VAL A 14 -1.99 1.83 -15.89
N THR A 15 -2.94 1.53 -14.99
CA THR A 15 -4.33 2.00 -15.12
C THR A 15 -4.46 3.49 -14.89
N MET A 16 -3.57 4.13 -14.13
CA MET A 16 -3.59 5.60 -13.97
C MET A 16 -3.43 6.35 -15.31
N LEU A 17 -2.88 5.70 -16.34
CA LEU A 17 -2.74 6.32 -17.66
C LEU A 17 -4.08 6.51 -18.36
N SER A 18 -5.15 5.84 -17.89
CA SER A 18 -6.53 6.06 -18.36
C SER A 18 -7.11 7.42 -17.96
N PHE A 19 -6.48 8.15 -17.04
CA PHE A 19 -6.88 9.51 -16.67
C PHE A 19 -6.53 10.56 -17.74
N ILE A 20 -5.69 10.21 -18.72
CA ILE A 20 -5.39 11.11 -19.83
C ILE A 20 -6.65 11.28 -20.68
N ASN A 21 -6.97 12.52 -21.03
CA ASN A 21 -8.19 12.86 -21.76
C ASN A 21 -8.07 12.55 -23.26
N ILE A 22 -8.01 11.26 -23.60
CA ILE A 22 -7.92 10.75 -24.97
C ILE A 22 -9.08 9.79 -25.26
N SER A 23 -9.55 9.81 -26.50
CA SER A 23 -10.52 8.86 -27.03
C SER A 23 -9.88 7.48 -27.19
N ILE A 24 -9.99 6.65 -26.15
CA ILE A 24 -9.66 5.22 -26.21
C ILE A 24 -10.87 4.40 -26.71
N PRO A 25 -10.64 3.24 -27.35
CA PRO A 25 -11.73 2.33 -27.71
C PRO A 25 -12.57 1.96 -26.49
N GLY A 26 -13.89 1.83 -26.67
CA GLY A 26 -14.82 1.56 -25.58
C GLY A 26 -14.46 0.32 -24.76
N GLN A 27 -13.97 -0.75 -25.41
CA GLN A 27 -13.55 -1.98 -24.73
C GLN A 27 -12.36 -1.75 -23.78
N ALA A 28 -11.40 -0.89 -24.16
CA ALA A 28 -10.27 -0.53 -23.31
C ALA A 28 -10.71 0.31 -22.11
N SER A 29 -11.71 1.18 -22.31
CA SER A 29 -12.32 1.94 -21.23
C SER A 29 -13.01 1.04 -20.21
N VAL A 30 -13.81 0.07 -20.66
CA VAL A 30 -14.50 -0.89 -19.78
C VAL A 30 -13.49 -1.73 -19.00
N LEU A 31 -12.44 -2.24 -19.66
CA LEU A 31 -11.40 -3.00 -18.97
C LEU A 31 -10.68 -2.14 -17.92
N SER A 32 -10.36 -0.89 -18.24
CA SER A 32 -9.69 0.03 -17.30
C SER A 32 -10.56 0.31 -16.08
N SER A 33 -11.87 0.52 -16.26
CA SER A 33 -12.83 0.70 -15.18
C SER A 33 -12.90 -0.54 -14.26
N ILE A 34 -12.96 -1.75 -14.83
CA ILE A 34 -12.94 -3.00 -14.05
C ILE A 34 -11.64 -3.12 -13.23
N LEU A 35 -10.49 -2.81 -13.84
CA LEU A 35 -9.20 -2.87 -13.15
C LEU A 35 -9.09 -1.82 -12.04
N LEU A 36 -9.61 -0.60 -12.26
CA LEU A 36 -9.61 0.47 -11.27
C LEU A 36 -10.48 0.10 -10.06
N ASN A 37 -11.66 -0.48 -10.28
CA ASN A 37 -12.51 -0.99 -9.20
C ASN A 37 -11.80 -2.08 -8.37
N LEU A 38 -11.01 -2.94 -9.04
CA LEU A 38 -10.19 -3.95 -8.36
C LEU A 38 -9.04 -3.32 -7.56
N ILE A 39 -8.36 -2.31 -8.10
CA ILE A 39 -7.24 -1.60 -7.46
C ILE A 39 -7.70 -0.87 -6.20
N TYR A 40 -8.80 -0.11 -6.30
CA TYR A 40 -9.33 0.66 -5.19
C TYR A 40 -10.02 -0.22 -4.14
N MET A 41 -10.14 -1.53 -4.41
CA MET A 41 -10.82 -2.50 -3.55
C MET A 41 -12.23 -2.03 -3.21
N ASP A 42 -12.94 -1.54 -4.22
CA ASP A 42 -14.30 -1.04 -4.05
C ASP A 42 -15.30 -2.20 -3.93
N LEU A 43 -15.16 -2.93 -2.81
CA LEU A 43 -15.93 -4.12 -2.46
C LEU A 43 -17.22 -3.75 -1.72
N LEU A 44 -17.27 -2.56 -1.15
CA LEU A 44 -18.41 -2.05 -0.40
C LEU A 44 -19.18 -1.12 -1.33
N GLN A 45 -20.48 -1.38 -1.54
CA GLN A 45 -21.37 -0.46 -2.25
C GLN A 45 -21.64 0.77 -1.35
N THR A 46 -20.63 1.63 -1.19
CA THR A 46 -20.67 2.76 -0.27
C THR A 46 -21.66 3.82 -0.67
N ASP A 47 -21.82 4.03 -1.97
CA ASP A 47 -22.62 5.10 -2.56
C ASP A 47 -24.05 5.06 -1.98
N LYS A 48 -24.71 3.90 -2.06
CA LYS A 48 -26.10 3.68 -1.60
C LYS A 48 -26.43 4.11 -0.17
N TRP A 49 -25.44 4.10 0.74
CA TRP A 49 -25.67 4.45 2.14
C TRP A 49 -24.91 5.68 2.60
N MET A 50 -23.83 6.07 1.91
CA MET A 50 -23.12 7.31 2.19
C MET A 50 -23.98 8.51 1.89
N ASP A 51 -24.72 8.49 0.77
CA ASP A 51 -25.60 9.59 0.36
C ASP A 51 -26.64 9.87 1.46
N LYS A 52 -27.14 8.81 2.10
CA LYS A 52 -28.10 8.90 3.23
C LYS A 52 -27.50 9.40 4.55
N ILE A 53 -26.22 9.16 4.79
CA ILE A 53 -25.57 9.53 6.06
C ILE A 53 -25.02 10.95 6.00
N VAL A 54 -24.45 11.33 4.86
CA VAL A 54 -23.78 12.61 4.67
C VAL A 54 -24.75 13.67 4.12
N ASP A 55 -25.96 13.26 3.73
CA ASP A 55 -27.01 14.12 3.18
C ASP A 55 -26.50 14.85 1.93
N LEU A 56 -25.97 14.06 0.98
CA LEU A 56 -25.43 14.60 -0.27
C LEU A 56 -26.61 14.92 -1.19
N ASP A 57 -26.78 16.20 -1.53
CA ASP A 57 -27.73 16.58 -2.58
C ASP A 57 -27.15 16.16 -3.94
N ASP A 58 -27.70 15.06 -4.46
CA ASP A 58 -27.20 14.39 -5.67
C ASP A 58 -27.38 15.22 -6.96
N GLU A 59 -28.36 16.12 -7.01
CA GLU A 59 -28.75 16.74 -8.30
C GLU A 59 -27.85 17.91 -8.75
N ASP A 60 -27.27 18.68 -7.83
CA ASP A 60 -26.53 19.91 -8.18
C ASP A 60 -25.00 19.75 -8.19
N ASN A 61 -24.48 18.68 -7.58
CA ASN A 61 -23.04 18.48 -7.33
C ASN A 61 -22.36 17.42 -8.24
N ASP A 62 -23.13 16.79 -9.14
CA ASP A 62 -22.67 15.77 -10.09
C ASP A 62 -22.01 16.38 -11.34
N ARG A 63 -20.96 17.17 -11.10
CA ARG A 63 -20.14 17.72 -12.18
C ARG A 63 -18.74 17.12 -12.11
N SER A 64 -18.46 16.19 -13.02
CA SER A 64 -17.11 15.66 -13.21
C SER A 64 -16.20 16.69 -13.90
N LEU A 65 -14.91 16.69 -13.53
CA LEU A 65 -13.91 17.60 -14.09
C LEU A 65 -13.66 17.35 -15.59
N CYS A 66 -13.73 16.09 -16.03
CA CYS A 66 -13.73 15.70 -17.44
C CYS A 66 -14.28 14.28 -17.63
N PRO A 67 -14.70 13.89 -18.84
CA PRO A 67 -15.26 12.55 -19.10
C PRO A 67 -14.32 11.39 -18.75
N SER A 68 -13.00 11.59 -18.76
CA SER A 68 -12.06 10.55 -18.31
C SER A 68 -12.15 10.29 -16.80
N PHE A 69 -12.40 11.30 -15.98
CA PHE A 69 -12.56 11.11 -14.53
C PHE A 69 -13.90 10.45 -14.20
N GLU A 70 -14.97 10.85 -14.89
CA GLU A 70 -16.30 10.24 -14.78
C GLU A 70 -16.26 8.72 -15.05
N ARG A 71 -15.55 8.30 -16.12
CA ARG A 71 -15.38 6.89 -16.49
C ARG A 71 -14.68 6.03 -15.43
N VAL A 72 -13.94 6.67 -14.52
CA VAL A 72 -13.22 6.01 -13.42
C VAL A 72 -14.00 6.10 -12.09
N GLY A 73 -15.17 6.74 -12.09
CA GLY A 73 -16.02 6.88 -10.90
C GLY A 73 -15.82 8.17 -10.13
N TYR A 74 -15.09 9.15 -10.68
CA TYR A 74 -14.99 10.50 -10.10
C TYR A 74 -16.04 11.43 -10.72
N THR A 75 -17.30 11.23 -10.31
CA THR A 75 -18.47 11.91 -10.88
C THR A 75 -18.86 13.19 -10.15
N SER A 76 -18.51 13.31 -8.87
CA SER A 76 -18.98 14.41 -8.00
C SER A 76 -17.87 15.38 -7.61
N MET A 77 -18.25 16.59 -7.18
CA MET A 77 -17.38 17.55 -6.50
C MET A 77 -17.14 17.22 -5.01
N ASN A 78 -17.62 16.07 -4.56
CA ASN A 78 -17.60 15.71 -3.16
C ASN A 78 -16.44 14.73 -2.87
N THR A 79 -15.45 15.15 -2.09
CA THR A 79 -14.29 14.31 -1.74
C THR A 79 -14.69 13.06 -0.97
N ILE A 80 -15.74 13.14 -0.14
CA ILE A 80 -16.24 11.99 0.63
C ILE A 80 -16.83 10.95 -0.33
N SER A 81 -17.69 11.38 -1.26
CA SER A 81 -18.26 10.52 -2.31
C SER A 81 -17.17 9.91 -3.21
N ASN A 82 -16.27 10.73 -3.75
CA ASN A 82 -15.17 10.28 -4.63
C ASN A 82 -14.20 9.26 -3.98
N LEU A 83 -14.06 9.27 -2.66
CA LEU A 83 -13.24 8.29 -1.95
C LEU A 83 -13.99 6.99 -1.67
N GLY A 84 -15.32 7.02 -1.62
CA GLY A 84 -16.18 5.85 -1.38
C GLY A 84 -15.69 4.97 -0.21
N SER A 85 -15.44 3.70 -0.50
CA SER A 85 -14.93 2.72 0.45
C SER A 85 -13.60 3.11 1.11
N THR A 86 -12.72 3.85 0.42
CA THR A 86 -11.46 4.35 0.99
C THR A 86 -11.70 5.27 2.17
N PHE A 87 -12.70 6.14 2.10
CA PHE A 87 -13.05 7.03 3.21
C PHE A 87 -13.54 6.26 4.44
N VAL A 88 -14.36 5.22 4.23
CA VAL A 88 -14.85 4.35 5.31
C VAL A 88 -13.70 3.63 6.02
N PHE A 89 -12.73 3.13 5.25
CA PHE A 89 -11.53 2.50 5.81
C PHE A 89 -10.65 3.50 6.56
N LEU A 90 -10.54 4.76 6.11
CA LEU A 90 -9.85 5.82 6.85
C LEU A 90 -10.51 6.06 8.21
N ILE A 91 -11.84 6.15 8.27
CA ILE A 91 -12.59 6.26 9.54
C ILE A 91 -12.31 5.05 10.43
N PHE A 92 -12.34 3.83 9.88
CA PHE A 92 -12.05 2.62 10.64
C PHE A 92 -10.64 2.63 11.24
N ILE A 93 -9.64 3.11 10.48
CA ILE A 93 -8.27 3.27 10.98
C ILE A 93 -8.24 4.27 12.15
N ILE A 94 -8.90 5.43 12.02
CA ILE A 94 -8.98 6.43 13.09
C ILE A 94 -9.65 5.83 14.34
N LEU A 95 -10.78 5.15 14.19
CA LEU A 95 -11.48 4.47 15.29
C LEU A 95 -10.61 3.38 15.93
N ALA A 96 -9.81 2.65 15.15
CA ALA A 96 -8.91 1.64 15.69
C ALA A 96 -7.73 2.25 16.46
N TYR A 97 -7.23 3.42 16.05
CA TYR A 97 -6.28 4.22 16.84
C TYR A 97 -6.90 4.68 18.16
N LEU A 98 -8.10 5.27 18.12
CA LEU A 98 -8.82 5.70 19.33
C LEU A 98 -9.07 4.54 20.29
N THR A 99 -9.53 3.40 19.76
CA THR A 99 -9.72 2.17 20.54
C THR A 99 -8.41 1.71 21.17
N THR A 100 -7.30 1.81 20.44
CA THR A 100 -5.99 1.43 21.01
C THR A 100 -5.53 2.39 22.10
N LEU A 101 -5.83 3.70 22.00
CA LEU A 101 -5.57 4.67 23.07
C LEU A 101 -6.41 4.37 24.33
N VAL A 102 -7.69 4.06 24.16
CA VAL A 102 -8.56 3.63 25.28
C VAL A 102 -8.03 2.32 25.89
N LEU A 103 -7.67 1.34 25.06
CA LEU A 103 -7.04 0.10 25.52
C LEU A 103 -5.70 0.37 26.20
N GLN A 104 -4.92 1.35 25.80
CA GLN A 104 -3.68 1.73 26.48
C GLN A 104 -3.96 2.18 27.91
N PHE A 105 -4.98 3.00 28.11
CA PHE A 105 -5.42 3.44 29.43
C PHE A 105 -5.90 2.26 30.29
N LEU A 106 -6.73 1.38 29.70
CA LEU A 106 -7.25 0.19 30.36
C LEU A 106 -6.21 -0.93 30.55
N SER A 107 -5.13 -0.95 29.74
CA SER A 107 -4.11 -2.00 29.73
C SER A 107 -3.29 -2.07 31.00
N ARG A 108 -3.36 -1.03 31.86
CA ARG A 108 -2.88 -1.09 33.25
C ARG A 108 -3.52 -2.22 34.06
N THR A 109 -4.63 -2.79 33.56
CA THR A 109 -5.35 -3.92 34.16
C THR A 109 -5.24 -5.20 33.32
N LYS A 110 -6.34 -5.65 32.68
CA LYS A 110 -6.50 -7.00 32.11
C LYS A 110 -6.25 -7.08 30.60
N PHE A 111 -6.16 -5.96 29.89
CA PHE A 111 -6.17 -5.92 28.42
C PHE A 111 -4.79 -5.85 27.76
N LYS A 112 -3.69 -6.09 28.48
CA LYS A 112 -2.32 -5.99 27.95
C LYS A 112 -2.10 -6.81 26.67
N ARG A 113 -2.66 -8.03 26.59
CA ARG A 113 -2.51 -8.89 25.40
C ARG A 113 -3.24 -8.34 24.17
N ALA A 114 -4.46 -7.83 24.34
CA ALA A 114 -5.24 -7.22 23.26
C ALA A 114 -4.58 -5.92 22.77
N PHE A 115 -4.08 -5.11 23.71
CA PHE A 115 -3.32 -3.89 23.39
C PHE A 115 -2.06 -4.18 22.57
N GLU A 116 -1.22 -5.13 22.99
CA GLU A 116 -0.01 -5.50 22.24
C GLU A 116 -0.34 -6.07 20.85
N PHE A 117 -1.43 -6.84 20.74
CA PHE A 117 -1.91 -7.34 19.46
C PHE A 117 -2.35 -6.21 18.52
N MET A 118 -3.24 -5.32 18.98
CA MET A 118 -3.74 -4.17 18.20
C MET A 118 -2.61 -3.23 17.77
N LYS A 119 -1.72 -2.90 18.72
CA LYS A 119 -0.55 -2.04 18.47
C LYS A 119 0.38 -2.62 17.42
N LYS A 120 0.73 -3.91 17.51
CA LYS A 120 1.72 -4.52 16.61
C LYS A 120 1.15 -4.82 15.22
N GLN A 121 -0.05 -5.39 15.15
CA GLN A 121 -0.60 -5.88 13.88
C GLN A 121 -1.37 -4.81 13.12
N LEU A 122 -2.24 -4.08 13.81
CA LEU A 122 -3.25 -3.25 13.16
C LEU A 122 -2.75 -1.83 12.91
N ILE A 123 -2.10 -1.22 13.91
CA ILE A 123 -1.66 0.18 13.81
C ILE A 123 -0.46 0.33 12.90
N TRP A 124 0.67 -0.29 13.23
CA TRP A 124 1.91 0.05 12.51
C TRP A 124 1.97 -0.57 11.12
N ASN A 125 1.45 -1.78 10.96
CA ASN A 125 1.61 -2.50 9.71
C ASN A 125 0.42 -2.30 8.77
N ALA A 126 -0.81 -2.54 9.25
CA ALA A 126 -1.99 -2.42 8.39
C ALA A 126 -2.28 -0.97 8.01
N ALA A 127 -2.25 -0.02 8.96
CA ALA A 127 -2.56 1.38 8.65
C ALA A 127 -1.52 2.02 7.71
N LEU A 128 -0.22 1.84 7.93
CA LEU A 128 0.81 2.41 7.03
C LEU A 128 0.74 1.83 5.62
N ARG A 129 0.55 0.50 5.50
CA ARG A 129 0.36 -0.12 4.18
C ARG A 129 -0.90 0.39 3.50
N PHE A 130 -2.00 0.49 4.22
CA PHE A 130 -3.24 1.03 3.70
C PHE A 130 -3.03 2.47 3.21
N MET A 131 -2.39 3.33 4.02
CA MET A 131 -2.12 4.72 3.63
C MET A 131 -1.24 4.82 2.39
N ILE A 132 -0.20 3.99 2.25
CA ILE A 132 0.66 4.01 1.05
C ILE A 132 -0.07 3.47 -0.17
N GLN A 133 -0.88 2.43 -0.01
CA GLN A 133 -1.67 1.87 -1.10
C GLN A 133 -2.76 2.85 -1.58
N GLN A 134 -3.49 3.46 -0.65
CA GLN A 134 -4.57 4.39 -0.95
C GLN A 134 -4.08 5.82 -1.19
N TYR A 135 -2.78 6.06 -1.05
CA TYR A 135 -2.19 7.38 -1.30
C TYR A 135 -2.58 7.94 -2.66
N GLN A 136 -2.56 7.11 -3.70
CA GLN A 136 -2.91 7.52 -5.07
C GLN A 136 -4.38 7.94 -5.19
N SER A 137 -5.31 7.16 -4.63
CA SER A 137 -6.75 7.47 -4.63
C SER A 137 -7.03 8.76 -3.86
N ILE A 138 -6.45 8.90 -2.66
CA ILE A 138 -6.63 10.10 -1.83
C ILE A 138 -6.06 11.33 -2.51
N LEU A 139 -4.85 11.22 -3.06
CA LEU A 139 -4.20 12.30 -3.79
C LEU A 139 -5.03 12.76 -5.00
N LEU A 140 -5.51 11.82 -5.81
CA LEU A 140 -6.32 12.11 -6.99
C LEU A 140 -7.64 12.79 -6.59
N ALA A 141 -8.38 12.21 -5.64
CA ALA A 141 -9.63 12.79 -5.14
C ALA A 141 -9.39 14.21 -4.61
N CYS A 142 -8.31 14.43 -3.85
CA CYS A 142 -8.01 15.75 -3.32
C CYS A 142 -7.64 16.75 -4.42
N PHE A 143 -6.89 16.34 -5.44
CA PHE A 143 -6.52 17.21 -6.55
C PHE A 143 -7.72 17.60 -7.41
N ILE A 144 -8.58 16.64 -7.77
CA ILE A 144 -9.81 16.91 -8.53
C ILE A 144 -10.66 17.94 -7.78
N ASN A 145 -10.97 17.69 -6.51
CA ASN A 145 -11.85 18.56 -5.74
C ASN A 145 -11.21 19.92 -5.45
N THR A 146 -9.89 19.99 -5.28
CA THR A 146 -9.18 21.28 -5.16
C THR A 146 -9.22 22.07 -6.46
N ASN A 147 -9.04 21.42 -7.63
CA ASN A 147 -9.12 22.08 -8.92
C ASN A 147 -10.52 22.63 -9.18
N LEU A 148 -11.57 21.84 -8.89
CA LEU A 148 -12.96 22.27 -9.00
C LEU A 148 -13.28 23.42 -8.03
N ALA A 149 -12.82 23.35 -6.78
CA ALA A 149 -12.98 24.44 -5.81
C ALA A 149 -12.30 25.74 -6.29
N LEU A 150 -11.12 25.64 -6.90
CA LEU A 150 -10.42 26.80 -7.48
C LEU A 150 -11.19 27.40 -8.68
N GLN A 151 -11.76 26.56 -9.55
CA GLN A 151 -12.59 27.03 -10.66
C GLN A 151 -13.86 27.72 -10.15
N ASN A 152 -14.57 27.12 -9.19
CA ASN A 152 -15.77 27.71 -8.62
C ASN A 152 -15.47 29.05 -7.90
N PHE A 153 -14.28 29.18 -7.31
CA PHE A 153 -13.86 30.43 -6.67
C PHE A 153 -13.70 31.57 -7.68
N THR A 154 -13.41 31.26 -8.94
CA THR A 154 -13.29 32.28 -10.01
C THR A 154 -14.62 32.69 -10.64
N ILE A 155 -15.65 31.84 -10.55
CA ILE A 155 -16.86 31.99 -11.39
C ILE A 155 -17.93 32.89 -10.78
N ASP A 156 -18.10 32.95 -9.45
CA ASP A 156 -18.77 34.06 -8.72
C ASP A 156 -18.94 33.70 -7.24
N ALA A 157 -18.71 34.66 -6.34
CA ALA A 157 -18.86 34.46 -4.89
C ALA A 157 -20.32 34.15 -4.46
N GLU A 158 -21.30 34.56 -5.27
CA GLU A 158 -22.72 34.31 -5.00
C GLU A 158 -23.10 32.85 -5.24
N THR A 159 -22.59 32.23 -6.31
CA THR A 159 -22.81 30.81 -6.64
C THR A 159 -22.24 29.90 -5.55
N MET A 160 -21.07 30.26 -5.02
CA MET A 160 -20.45 29.58 -3.87
C MET A 160 -21.33 29.63 -2.61
N LYS A 161 -22.03 30.74 -2.37
CA LYS A 161 -22.89 30.89 -1.18
C LYS A 161 -24.14 30.01 -1.27
N GLN A 162 -24.66 29.78 -2.49
CA GLN A 162 -25.81 28.91 -2.71
C GLN A 162 -25.44 27.43 -2.63
N GLN A 163 -24.31 27.01 -3.21
CA GLN A 163 -23.86 25.61 -3.15
C GLN A 163 -23.45 25.17 -1.73
N THR A 164 -22.96 26.10 -0.91
CA THR A 164 -22.54 25.78 0.47
C THR A 164 -23.68 25.77 1.49
N SER A 165 -24.96 25.68 1.09
CA SER A 165 -26.05 25.57 2.08
C SER A 165 -26.08 24.22 2.78
N ASN A 166 -25.74 23.14 2.07
CA ASN A 166 -25.79 21.78 2.58
C ASN A 166 -24.61 21.50 3.56
N ILE A 167 -24.89 20.79 4.65
CA ILE A 167 -23.90 20.39 5.65
C ILE A 167 -22.90 19.37 5.09
N GLY A 168 -23.36 18.49 4.20
CA GLY A 168 -22.54 17.47 3.54
C GLY A 168 -21.41 18.08 2.71
N ASP A 169 -21.71 19.13 1.96
CA ASP A 169 -20.74 19.83 1.12
C ASP A 169 -19.69 20.57 1.95
N LYS A 170 -20.09 21.23 3.04
CA LYS A 170 -19.14 21.83 4.00
C LYS A 170 -18.20 20.77 4.58
N MET A 171 -18.75 19.64 5.02
CA MET A 171 -17.96 18.53 5.57
C MET A 171 -16.99 17.97 4.53
N SER A 172 -17.43 17.82 3.28
CA SER A 172 -16.59 17.41 2.17
C SER A 172 -15.44 18.38 1.92
N ILE A 173 -15.71 19.69 1.85
CA ILE A 173 -14.68 20.73 1.65
C ILE A 173 -13.64 20.69 2.78
N TYR A 174 -14.07 20.65 4.05
CA TYR A 174 -13.13 20.56 5.18
C TYR A 174 -12.33 19.26 5.16
N THR A 175 -12.98 18.14 4.85
CA THR A 175 -12.32 16.83 4.69
C THR A 175 -11.27 16.90 3.58
N ASN A 176 -11.60 17.53 2.45
CA ASN A 176 -10.70 17.73 1.33
C ASN A 176 -9.43 18.48 1.74
N PHE A 177 -9.56 19.61 2.43
CA PHE A 177 -8.40 20.38 2.85
C PHE A 177 -7.52 19.65 3.87
N ILE A 178 -8.13 18.95 4.84
CA ILE A 178 -7.39 18.14 5.82
C ILE A 178 -6.64 17.01 5.12
N LEU A 179 -7.32 16.27 4.22
CA LEU A 179 -6.71 15.17 3.49
C LEU A 179 -5.62 15.66 2.54
N PHE A 180 -5.87 16.73 1.78
CA PHE A 180 -4.89 17.34 0.88
C PHE A 180 -3.63 17.74 1.65
N ALA A 181 -3.77 18.48 2.76
CA ALA A 181 -2.64 18.84 3.62
C ALA A 181 -1.91 17.60 4.14
N SER A 182 -2.65 16.57 4.58
CA SER A 182 -2.05 15.33 5.09
C SER A 182 -1.24 14.58 4.02
N VAL A 183 -1.76 14.51 2.80
CA VAL A 183 -1.14 13.79 1.67
C VAL A 183 0.09 14.54 1.17
N VAL A 184 0.02 15.87 1.03
CA VAL A 184 1.16 16.70 0.64
C VAL A 184 2.27 16.65 1.68
N LEU A 185 1.93 16.66 2.98
CA LEU A 185 2.92 16.56 4.06
C LEU A 185 3.48 15.14 4.25
N PHE A 186 2.77 14.10 3.81
CA PHE A 186 3.13 12.71 4.09
C PHE A 186 4.55 12.31 3.63
N PRO A 187 5.02 12.62 2.40
CA PRO A 187 6.40 12.34 2.00
C PRO A 187 7.44 13.02 2.91
N PHE A 188 7.18 14.26 3.34
CA PHE A 188 8.08 15.00 4.25
C PHE A 188 8.10 14.40 5.65
N ILE A 189 6.94 13.95 6.15
CA ILE A 189 6.84 13.23 7.43
C ILE A 189 7.65 11.93 7.35
N VAL A 190 7.54 11.18 6.25
CA VAL A 190 8.34 9.97 6.03
C VAL A 190 9.83 10.29 6.04
N VAL A 191 10.28 11.32 5.31
CA VAL A 191 11.68 11.79 5.35
C VAL A 191 12.11 12.15 6.77
N GLY A 192 11.29 12.92 7.50
CA GLY A 192 11.56 13.28 8.89
C GLY A 192 11.77 12.05 9.77
N ILE A 193 10.86 11.07 9.69
CA ILE A 193 10.99 9.81 10.45
C ILE A 193 12.29 9.06 10.10
N ILE A 194 12.66 9.02 8.81
CA ILE A 194 13.91 8.40 8.35
C ILE A 194 15.11 9.09 8.98
N GLN A 195 15.15 10.42 8.94
CA GLN A 195 16.26 11.20 9.50
C GLN A 195 16.37 11.02 11.02
N PHE A 196 15.24 11.11 11.74
CA PHE A 196 15.22 10.94 13.20
C PHE A 196 15.57 9.52 13.66
N LYS A 197 15.31 8.50 12.83
CA LYS A 197 15.54 7.09 13.18
C LYS A 197 16.68 6.44 12.41
N LYS A 198 17.56 7.22 11.78
CA LYS A 198 18.63 6.72 10.91
C LYS A 198 19.46 5.58 11.53
N GLU A 199 19.82 5.70 12.80
CA GLU A 199 20.57 4.68 13.53
C GLU A 199 19.77 3.39 13.77
N GLN A 200 18.46 3.50 13.95
CA GLN A 200 17.57 2.37 14.19
C GLN A 200 17.22 1.61 12.91
N ILE A 201 17.37 2.22 11.72
CA ILE A 201 17.00 1.59 10.43
C ILE A 201 17.71 0.25 10.22
N LYS A 202 18.95 0.12 10.71
CA LYS A 202 19.75 -1.11 10.60
C LYS A 202 19.34 -2.21 11.57
N THR A 203 18.45 -1.92 12.53
CA THR A 203 18.04 -2.89 13.54
C THR A 203 16.98 -3.86 12.97
N GLU A 204 17.05 -5.12 13.39
CA GLU A 204 16.07 -6.16 13.01
C GLU A 204 14.65 -5.77 13.45
N ASP A 205 14.52 -5.07 14.58
CA ASP A 205 13.25 -4.54 15.08
C ASP A 205 12.62 -3.51 14.14
N PHE A 206 13.45 -2.68 13.50
CA PHE A 206 12.97 -1.72 12.51
C PHE A 206 12.52 -2.44 11.24
N ASN A 207 13.31 -3.38 10.74
CA ASN A 207 12.95 -4.21 9.58
C ASN A 207 11.63 -4.98 9.83
N ASN A 208 11.46 -5.56 11.02
CA ASN A 208 10.24 -6.27 11.39
C ASN A 208 8.99 -5.37 11.45
N LYS A 209 9.16 -4.06 11.70
CA LYS A 209 8.05 -3.09 11.76
C LYS A 209 7.76 -2.44 10.42
N PHE A 210 8.80 -1.96 9.72
CA PHE A 210 8.68 -1.11 8.53
C PHE A 210 9.15 -1.78 7.25
N GLY A 211 9.98 -2.82 7.32
CA GLY A 211 10.51 -3.54 6.16
C GLY A 211 9.43 -4.24 5.33
N THR A 212 8.23 -4.34 5.89
CA THR A 212 7.08 -4.94 5.21
C THR A 212 6.13 -3.91 4.56
N ILE A 213 6.46 -2.62 4.61
CA ILE A 213 5.65 -1.55 4.02
C ILE A 213 5.58 -1.67 2.50
N MET A 214 6.73 -1.90 1.87
CA MET A 214 6.85 -2.12 0.43
C MET A 214 7.67 -3.37 0.22
N GLU A 215 7.04 -4.36 -0.40
CA GLU A 215 7.61 -5.69 -0.55
C GLU A 215 8.88 -5.67 -1.40
N GLY A 216 9.89 -6.42 -0.94
CA GLY A 216 11.12 -6.63 -1.69
C GLY A 216 12.09 -5.45 -1.67
N LEU A 217 11.86 -4.37 -0.92
CA LEU A 217 12.85 -3.28 -0.82
C LEU A 217 14.00 -3.62 0.14
N ASN A 218 15.22 -3.21 -0.21
CA ASN A 218 16.38 -3.33 0.66
C ASN A 218 16.30 -2.28 1.79
N CYS A 219 16.35 -2.71 3.05
CA CYS A 219 16.07 -1.88 4.23
C CYS A 219 16.94 -0.62 4.35
N GLU A 220 18.16 -0.64 3.84
CA GLU A 220 19.06 0.52 3.94
C GLU A 220 18.57 1.71 3.10
N ASN A 221 17.99 1.44 1.94
CA ASN A 221 17.53 2.47 0.98
C ASN A 221 16.00 2.48 0.80
N SER A 222 15.27 1.54 1.40
CA SER A 222 13.84 1.29 1.13
C SER A 222 12.95 2.49 1.41
N LEU A 223 13.22 3.20 2.51
CA LEU A 223 12.34 4.28 2.95
C LEU A 223 12.48 5.53 2.06
N TYR A 224 13.70 5.85 1.62
CA TYR A 224 13.92 6.93 0.65
C TYR A 224 13.27 6.60 -0.69
N TRP A 225 13.33 5.33 -1.11
CA TRP A 225 12.67 4.89 -2.32
C TRP A 225 11.15 5.09 -2.27
N ASN A 226 10.52 4.82 -1.11
CA ASN A 226 9.09 5.11 -0.91
C ASN A 226 8.79 6.60 -1.12
N VAL A 227 9.64 7.49 -0.61
CA VAL A 227 9.47 8.95 -0.81
C VAL A 227 9.56 9.30 -2.30
N ILE A 228 10.53 8.75 -3.03
CA ILE A 228 10.68 8.98 -4.48
C ILE A 228 9.43 8.51 -5.23
N VAL A 229 8.88 7.34 -4.88
CA VAL A 229 7.64 6.81 -5.48
C VAL A 229 6.44 7.72 -5.18
N LEU A 230 6.28 8.17 -3.93
CA LEU A 230 5.19 9.08 -3.53
C LEU A 230 5.28 10.44 -4.25
N VAL A 231 6.49 10.99 -4.37
CA VAL A 231 6.75 12.25 -5.10
C VAL A 231 6.46 12.08 -6.58
N ARG A 232 6.86 10.97 -7.19
CA ARG A 232 6.52 10.64 -8.58
C ARG A 232 5.01 10.65 -8.77
N TRP A 233 4.25 9.96 -7.92
CA TRP A 233 2.79 9.95 -8.02
C TRP A 233 2.20 11.34 -7.82
N GLY A 234 2.67 12.09 -6.83
CA GLY A 234 2.35 13.52 -6.63
C GLY A 234 2.44 14.32 -7.92
N PHE A 235 3.58 14.19 -8.59
CA PHE A 235 3.84 14.89 -9.85
C PHE A 235 2.95 14.39 -11.00
N SER A 236 2.78 13.07 -11.17
CA SER A 236 1.91 12.50 -12.20
C SER A 236 0.46 12.95 -12.07
N TYR A 237 -0.11 12.92 -10.85
CA TYR A 237 -1.48 13.39 -10.63
C TYR A 237 -1.64 14.90 -10.79
N THR A 238 -0.59 15.67 -10.49
CA THR A 238 -0.57 17.11 -10.79
C THR A 238 -0.72 17.33 -12.29
N ILE A 239 0.03 16.58 -13.11
CA ILE A 239 -0.09 16.62 -14.57
C ILE A 239 -1.50 16.23 -15.02
N PHE A 240 -2.05 15.12 -14.52
CA PHE A 240 -3.37 14.63 -14.93
C PHE A 240 -4.48 15.64 -14.67
N VAL A 241 -4.51 16.26 -13.49
CA VAL A 241 -5.60 17.13 -13.07
C VAL A 241 -5.43 18.55 -13.63
N PHE A 242 -4.25 19.16 -13.50
CA PHE A 242 -4.07 20.57 -13.85
C PHE A 242 -3.78 20.81 -15.34
N MET A 243 -3.41 19.76 -16.10
CA MET A 243 -3.13 19.87 -17.54
C MET A 243 -4.12 19.07 -18.39
N LYS A 244 -5.33 18.82 -17.86
CA LYS A 244 -6.36 17.95 -18.48
C LYS A 244 -6.74 18.36 -19.91
N ASP A 245 -6.57 19.63 -20.26
CA ASP A 245 -6.92 20.17 -21.58
C ASP A 245 -5.78 20.01 -22.61
N PHE A 246 -4.59 19.56 -22.18
CA PHE A 246 -3.39 19.42 -23.03
C PHE A 246 -2.85 17.98 -23.03
N ALA A 247 -3.63 17.03 -23.56
CA ALA A 247 -3.31 15.60 -23.52
C ALA A 247 -1.91 15.25 -24.07
N SER A 248 -1.51 15.84 -25.20
CA SER A 248 -0.18 15.59 -25.78
C SER A 248 0.95 16.02 -24.84
N LEU A 249 0.82 17.20 -24.22
CA LEU A 249 1.81 17.71 -23.26
C LEU A 249 1.84 16.86 -21.99
N GLN A 250 0.69 16.38 -21.51
CA GLN A 250 0.62 15.42 -20.41
C GLN A 250 1.43 14.16 -20.72
N ILE A 251 1.23 13.56 -21.90
CA ILE A 251 1.95 12.36 -22.32
C ILE A 251 3.46 12.62 -22.37
N PHE A 252 3.91 13.73 -22.95
CA PHE A 252 5.34 14.05 -23.02
C PHE A 252 5.97 14.18 -21.63
N LEU A 253 5.34 14.93 -20.71
CA LEU A 253 5.86 15.09 -19.35
C LEU A 253 5.89 13.76 -18.58
N LEU A 254 4.85 12.94 -18.72
CA LEU A 254 4.80 11.61 -18.09
C LEU A 254 5.85 10.66 -18.68
N LEU A 255 6.15 10.78 -19.98
CA LEU A 255 7.21 10.01 -20.63
C LEU A 255 8.58 10.36 -20.02
N PHE A 256 8.89 11.65 -19.83
CA PHE A 256 10.12 12.08 -19.16
C PHE A 256 10.22 11.55 -17.74
N VAL A 257 9.13 11.61 -16.96
CA VAL A 257 9.10 11.07 -15.60
C VAL A 257 9.29 9.56 -15.59
N SER A 258 8.65 8.84 -16.51
CA SER A 258 8.77 7.38 -16.63
C SER A 258 10.20 6.96 -16.99
N ILE A 259 10.83 7.63 -17.95
CA ILE A 259 12.23 7.38 -18.33
C ILE A 259 13.17 7.69 -17.16
N GLY A 260 13.02 8.85 -16.53
CA GLY A 260 13.83 9.23 -15.37
C GLY A 260 13.69 8.24 -14.21
N PHE A 261 12.48 7.76 -13.94
CA PHE A 261 12.22 6.76 -12.92
C PHE A 261 12.81 5.38 -13.29
N THR A 262 12.73 4.98 -14.56
CA THR A 262 13.38 3.76 -15.06
C THR A 262 14.90 3.80 -14.84
N ILE A 263 15.55 4.93 -15.19
CA ILE A 263 16.98 5.15 -14.96
C ILE A 263 17.29 5.09 -13.45
N ALA A 264 16.45 5.71 -12.62
CA ALA A 264 16.62 5.70 -11.17
C ALA A 264 16.56 4.28 -10.58
N ILE A 265 15.62 3.44 -11.01
CA ILE A 265 15.56 2.01 -10.58
C ILE A 265 16.80 1.26 -11.05
N ALA A 266 17.21 1.45 -12.31
CA ALA A 266 18.36 0.75 -12.88
C ALA A 266 19.68 1.10 -12.15
N TYR A 267 19.83 2.36 -11.76
CA TYR A 267 21.01 2.87 -11.05
C TYR A 267 21.02 2.50 -9.56
N ILE A 268 19.95 2.81 -8.84
CA ILE A 268 19.88 2.66 -7.37
C ILE A 268 19.70 1.20 -6.96
N LYS A 269 19.01 0.40 -7.79
CA LYS A 269 18.65 -1.00 -7.52
C LYS A 269 18.01 -1.19 -6.14
N PRO A 270 16.86 -0.54 -5.86
CA PRO A 270 16.31 -0.45 -4.51
C PRO A 270 15.76 -1.78 -3.96
N TYR A 271 15.63 -2.82 -4.78
CA TYR A 271 15.06 -4.10 -4.40
C TYR A 271 16.11 -5.11 -3.92
N GLN A 272 15.72 -6.00 -3.01
CA GLN A 272 16.57 -7.02 -2.38
C GLN A 272 17.09 -8.03 -3.40
N THR A 273 16.23 -8.45 -4.34
CA THR A 273 16.60 -9.43 -5.36
C THR A 273 16.75 -8.76 -6.73
N PRO A 274 17.78 -9.14 -7.53
CA PRO A 274 17.93 -8.64 -8.90
C PRO A 274 16.71 -8.93 -9.79
N SER A 275 16.02 -10.05 -9.54
CA SER A 275 14.80 -10.42 -10.28
C SER A 275 13.65 -9.45 -10.02
N GLU A 276 13.43 -9.03 -8.77
CA GLU A 276 12.42 -8.01 -8.44
C GLU A 276 12.77 -6.67 -9.06
N ASN A 277 14.06 -6.27 -9.02
CA ASN A 277 14.51 -5.03 -9.64
C ASN A 277 14.29 -5.04 -11.17
N ASN A 278 14.70 -6.11 -11.84
CA ASN A 278 14.52 -6.26 -13.29
C ASN A 278 13.03 -6.28 -13.67
N PHE A 279 12.18 -6.90 -12.86
CA PHE A 279 10.74 -6.89 -13.08
C PHE A 279 10.15 -5.48 -12.95
N LYS A 280 10.63 -4.67 -12.01
CA LYS A 280 10.16 -3.28 -11.86
C LYS A 280 10.64 -2.40 -13.00
N ILE A 281 11.89 -2.56 -13.46
CA ILE A 281 12.37 -1.92 -14.70
C ILE A 281 11.47 -2.31 -15.87
N TRP A 282 11.13 -3.60 -16.00
CA TRP A 282 10.26 -4.08 -17.06
C TRP A 282 8.88 -3.42 -17.01
N ILE A 283 8.25 -3.29 -15.83
CA ILE A 283 6.98 -2.55 -15.69
C ILE A 283 7.10 -1.09 -16.15
N GLU A 284 8.17 -0.40 -15.76
CA GLU A 284 8.35 1.01 -16.17
C GLU A 284 8.64 1.18 -17.67
N VAL A 285 9.37 0.22 -18.26
CA VAL A 285 9.52 0.15 -19.72
C VAL A 285 8.16 -0.06 -20.39
N PHE A 286 7.29 -0.88 -19.80
CA PHE A 286 5.92 -1.08 -20.27
C PHE A 286 5.07 0.20 -20.17
N VAL A 287 5.16 0.93 -19.06
CA VAL A 287 4.50 2.24 -18.88
C VAL A 287 5.00 3.24 -19.93
N THR A 288 6.31 3.27 -20.19
CA THR A 288 6.93 4.12 -21.20
C THR A 288 6.43 3.76 -22.61
N TRP A 289 6.37 2.47 -22.93
CA TRP A 289 5.83 2.01 -24.21
C TRP A 289 4.34 2.33 -24.36
N TYR A 290 3.56 2.14 -23.30
CA TYR A 290 2.15 2.50 -23.27
C TYR A 290 1.94 4.00 -23.54
N LEU A 291 2.73 4.87 -22.92
CA LEU A 291 2.68 6.32 -23.17
C LEU A 291 3.01 6.66 -24.63
N PHE A 292 3.96 5.95 -25.25
CA PHE A 292 4.25 6.12 -26.68
C PHE A 292 3.06 5.71 -27.56
N LEU A 293 2.37 4.61 -27.22
CA LEU A 293 1.15 4.21 -27.94
C LEU A 293 0.02 5.23 -27.75
N LEU A 294 -0.14 5.80 -26.56
CA LEU A 294 -1.12 6.87 -26.33
C LEU A 294 -0.82 8.12 -27.14
N LEU A 295 0.46 8.45 -27.37
CA LEU A 295 0.82 9.57 -28.25
C LEU A 295 0.25 9.39 -29.65
N MET A 296 0.25 8.15 -30.17
CA MET A 296 -0.34 7.82 -31.48
C MET A 296 -1.88 7.89 -31.51
N LEU A 297 -2.53 7.99 -30.35
CA LEU A 297 -3.98 8.18 -30.21
C LEU A 297 -4.39 9.66 -30.11
N THR A 298 -3.42 10.56 -29.91
CA THR A 298 -3.68 12.01 -29.89
C THR A 298 -3.97 12.55 -31.30
N ASP A 299 -4.40 13.82 -31.36
CA ASP A 299 -4.66 14.54 -32.61
C ASP A 299 -3.40 14.74 -33.48
N ILE A 300 -2.22 14.39 -32.98
CA ILE A 300 -0.98 14.34 -33.77
C ILE A 300 -1.12 13.35 -34.94
N ASN A 301 -1.93 12.30 -34.78
CA ASN A 301 -2.17 11.31 -35.81
C ASN A 301 -3.58 11.48 -36.43
N PRO A 302 -3.70 12.06 -37.63
CA PRO A 302 -4.99 12.31 -38.25
C PRO A 302 -5.71 11.03 -38.73
N ASP A 303 -4.97 9.94 -38.96
CA ASP A 303 -5.55 8.70 -39.48
C ASP A 303 -6.37 7.95 -38.42
N VAL A 304 -7.69 7.93 -38.61
CA VAL A 304 -8.66 7.26 -37.73
C VAL A 304 -8.42 5.75 -37.66
N LYS A 305 -8.09 5.09 -38.79
CA LYS A 305 -7.85 3.64 -38.82
C LYS A 305 -6.61 3.29 -38.03
N LEU A 306 -5.57 4.11 -38.16
CA LEU A 306 -4.34 3.93 -37.42
C LEU A 306 -4.56 4.12 -35.90
N ARG A 307 -5.34 5.14 -35.51
CA ARG A 307 -5.76 5.33 -34.11
C ARG A 307 -6.52 4.12 -33.56
N GLU A 308 -7.43 3.53 -34.34
CA GLU A 308 -8.15 2.32 -33.93
C GLU A 308 -7.20 1.14 -33.68
N ILE A 309 -6.26 0.87 -34.60
CA ILE A 309 -5.25 -0.18 -34.46
C ILE A 309 -4.42 0.04 -33.19
N PHE A 310 -3.93 1.26 -32.96
CA PHE A 310 -3.17 1.59 -31.76
C PHE A 310 -4.00 1.45 -30.49
N GLY A 311 -5.30 1.72 -30.55
CA GLY A 311 -6.23 1.49 -29.44
C GLY A 311 -6.29 0.01 -29.03
N TYR A 312 -6.31 -0.91 -29.99
CA TYR A 312 -6.21 -2.34 -29.71
C TYR A 312 -4.82 -2.76 -29.21
N CYS A 313 -3.74 -2.12 -29.69
CA CYS A 313 -2.40 -2.34 -29.14
C CYS A 313 -2.33 -1.94 -27.66
N VAL A 314 -2.90 -0.79 -27.29
CA VAL A 314 -3.01 -0.32 -25.91
C VAL A 314 -3.75 -1.34 -25.04
N LEU A 315 -4.88 -1.87 -25.52
CA LEU A 315 -5.62 -2.93 -24.83
C LEU A 315 -4.75 -4.19 -24.62
N GLY A 316 -4.04 -4.63 -25.67
CA GLY A 316 -3.14 -5.77 -25.60
C GLY A 316 -2.02 -5.59 -24.58
N VAL A 317 -1.44 -4.38 -24.50
CA VAL A 317 -0.41 -4.04 -23.50
C VAL A 317 -0.96 -4.11 -22.08
N ILE A 318 -2.18 -3.61 -21.82
CA ILE A 318 -2.83 -3.71 -20.50
C ILE A 318 -3.03 -5.18 -20.11
N VAL A 319 -3.63 -5.97 -21.00
CA VAL A 319 -3.90 -7.40 -20.74
C VAL A 319 -2.60 -8.15 -20.47
N LEU A 320 -1.56 -7.90 -21.27
CA LEU A 320 -0.25 -8.52 -21.08
C LEU A 320 0.38 -8.13 -19.73
N CYS A 321 0.30 -6.86 -19.35
CA CYS A 321 0.81 -6.39 -18.07
C CYS A 321 0.07 -7.03 -16.88
N VAL A 322 -1.26 -7.05 -16.91
CA VAL A 322 -2.09 -7.70 -15.89
C VAL A 322 -1.77 -9.19 -15.81
N ALA A 323 -1.66 -9.88 -16.95
CA ALA A 323 -1.30 -11.30 -17.00
C ALA A 323 0.09 -11.57 -16.43
N ALA A 324 1.10 -10.78 -16.79
CA ALA A 324 2.47 -10.92 -16.27
C ALA A 324 2.53 -10.71 -14.75
N ASN A 325 1.81 -9.70 -14.24
CA ASN A 325 1.68 -9.48 -12.80
C ASN A 325 0.96 -10.64 -12.12
N ALA A 326 -0.14 -11.14 -12.67
CA ALA A 326 -0.88 -12.28 -12.13
C ALA A 326 -0.02 -13.54 -12.06
N VAL A 327 0.72 -13.86 -13.13
CA VAL A 327 1.66 -15.01 -13.17
C VAL A 327 2.72 -14.87 -12.08
N LYS A 328 3.31 -13.68 -11.92
CA LYS A 328 4.29 -13.43 -10.86
C LYS A 328 3.69 -13.63 -9.46
N ALA A 329 2.50 -13.10 -9.21
CA ALA A 329 1.81 -13.23 -7.92
C ALA A 329 1.46 -14.69 -7.61
N VAL A 330 0.94 -15.44 -8.60
CA VAL A 330 0.65 -16.87 -8.46
C VAL A 330 1.92 -17.67 -8.21
N HIS A 331 2.99 -17.42 -8.97
CA HIS A 331 4.27 -18.08 -8.78
C HIS A 331 4.84 -17.83 -7.37
N ALA A 332 4.79 -16.59 -6.89
CA ALA A 332 5.21 -16.24 -5.54
C ALA A 332 4.37 -16.95 -4.46
N ALA A 333 3.04 -16.96 -4.62
CA ALA A 333 2.13 -17.65 -3.70
C ALA A 333 2.39 -19.17 -3.66
N VAL A 334 2.56 -19.81 -4.81
CA VAL A 334 2.88 -21.24 -4.92
C VAL A 334 4.22 -21.54 -4.25
N LYS A 335 5.25 -20.72 -4.48
CA LYS A 335 6.56 -20.87 -3.84
C LYS A 335 6.46 -20.76 -2.32
N GLU A 336 5.68 -19.81 -1.80
CA GLU A 336 5.45 -19.65 -0.36
C GLU A 336 4.72 -20.86 0.25
N ILE A 337 3.71 -21.40 -0.44
CA ILE A 337 2.99 -22.60 -0.02
C ILE A 337 3.92 -23.81 0.03
N ILE A 338 4.72 -24.05 -1.03
CA ILE A 338 5.68 -25.15 -1.07
C ILE A 338 6.67 -25.04 0.09
N TRP A 339 7.24 -23.85 0.31
CA TRP A 339 8.16 -23.61 1.42
C TRP A 339 7.53 -23.84 2.80
N LYS A 340 6.28 -23.41 3.03
CA LYS A 340 5.53 -23.68 4.27
C LYS A 340 5.26 -25.18 4.46
N LEU A 341 4.96 -25.91 3.39
CA LEU A 341 4.77 -27.36 3.45
C LEU A 341 6.07 -28.09 3.78
N GLU A 342 7.18 -27.71 3.16
CA GLU A 342 8.50 -28.28 3.44
C GLU A 342 8.98 -28.02 4.87
N THR A 343 8.82 -26.78 5.35
CA THR A 343 9.18 -26.41 6.74
C THR A 343 8.31 -27.17 7.73
N LYS A 344 7.00 -27.27 7.52
CA LYS A 344 6.11 -28.08 8.36
C LYS A 344 6.52 -29.56 8.36
N ARG A 345 6.87 -30.14 7.21
CA ARG A 345 7.37 -31.51 7.10
C ARG A 345 8.67 -31.71 7.88
N LYS A 346 9.62 -30.77 7.77
CA LYS A 346 10.88 -30.81 8.54
C LYS A 346 10.61 -30.73 10.04
N THR A 347 9.80 -29.78 10.51
CA THR A 347 9.45 -29.63 11.93
C THR A 347 8.72 -30.86 12.48
N GLN A 348 7.82 -31.47 11.70
CA GLN A 348 7.17 -32.73 12.08
C GLN A 348 8.17 -33.88 12.20
N LYS A 349 9.11 -34.02 11.25
CA LYS A 349 10.19 -35.01 11.33
C LYS A 349 11.05 -34.81 12.57
N TYR A 350 11.42 -33.57 12.90
CA TYR A 350 12.16 -33.25 14.11
C TYR A 350 11.37 -33.58 15.38
N ALA A 351 10.07 -33.26 15.43
CA ALA A 351 9.22 -33.59 16.58
C ALA A 351 9.05 -35.11 16.78
N ILE A 352 8.95 -35.88 15.69
CA ILE A 352 8.90 -37.35 15.75
C ILE A 352 10.23 -37.91 16.25
N ASN A 353 11.35 -37.41 15.73
CA ASN A 353 12.68 -37.85 16.17
C ASN A 353 12.97 -37.49 17.63
N ASP A 354 12.56 -36.29 18.09
CA ASP A 354 12.66 -35.89 19.49
C ASP A 354 11.82 -36.79 20.40
N LYS A 355 10.58 -37.13 19.99
CA LYS A 355 9.76 -38.11 20.71
C LYS A 355 10.41 -39.49 20.76
N LYS A 356 10.95 -40.00 19.63
CA LYS A 356 11.67 -41.28 19.59
C LYS A 356 12.90 -41.27 20.50
N GLN A 357 13.65 -40.18 20.52
CA GLN A 357 14.83 -40.03 21.37
C GLN A 357 14.46 -40.01 22.86
N LYS A 358 13.38 -39.32 23.24
CA LYS A 358 12.86 -39.33 24.62
C LYS A 358 12.38 -40.73 25.05
N VAL A 359 11.73 -41.47 24.17
CA VAL A 359 11.31 -42.86 24.46
C VAL A 359 12.51 -43.78 24.63
N LEU A 360 13.52 -43.70 23.74
CA LEU A 360 14.76 -44.48 23.87
C LEU A 360 15.53 -44.14 25.15
N GLN A 361 15.55 -42.86 25.53
CA GLN A 361 16.21 -42.42 26.76
C GLN A 361 15.48 -42.96 28.00
N ASN A 362 14.14 -42.93 28.01
CA ASN A 362 13.35 -43.53 29.08
C ASN A 362 13.56 -45.05 29.16
N GLN A 363 13.58 -45.78 28.05
CA GLN A 363 13.87 -47.22 28.02
C GLN A 363 15.28 -47.55 28.54
N SER A 364 16.28 -46.72 28.21
CA SER A 364 17.64 -46.90 28.72
C SER A 364 17.75 -46.63 30.23
N ASN A 365 16.98 -45.67 30.74
CA ASN A 365 16.90 -45.39 32.17
C ASN A 365 16.22 -46.55 32.91
N ASP A 366 15.13 -47.10 32.38
CA ASP A 366 14.44 -48.25 32.97
C ASP A 366 15.33 -49.50 32.99
N THR A 367 16.12 -49.75 31.95
CA THR A 367 17.10 -50.86 31.96
C THR A 367 18.23 -50.62 32.96
N THR A 368 18.70 -49.39 33.12
CA THR A 368 19.74 -49.06 34.12
C THR A 368 19.20 -49.19 35.55
N VAL A 369 17.96 -48.77 35.79
CA VAL A 369 17.26 -48.93 37.07
C VAL A 369 17.02 -50.41 37.38
N ASN A 370 16.53 -51.19 36.41
CA ASN A 370 16.32 -52.63 36.62
C ASN A 370 17.63 -53.39 36.87
N ARG A 371 18.74 -52.99 36.21
CA ARG A 371 20.06 -53.58 36.43
C ARG A 371 20.59 -53.27 37.84
N SER A 372 20.48 -52.02 38.28
CA SER A 372 20.87 -51.63 39.64
C SER A 372 19.98 -52.28 40.72
N ILE A 373 18.68 -52.48 40.48
CA ILE A 373 17.81 -53.27 41.35
C ILE A 373 18.30 -54.73 41.41
N SER A 374 18.62 -55.34 40.26
CA SER A 374 19.09 -56.73 40.20
C SER A 374 20.42 -56.94 40.95
N GLU A 375 21.36 -56.00 40.84
CA GLU A 375 22.64 -56.01 41.55
C GLU A 375 22.42 -55.88 43.07
N VAL A 376 21.50 -55.02 43.52
CA VAL A 376 21.17 -54.88 44.95
C VAL A 376 20.50 -56.14 45.51
N SER A 377 19.64 -56.81 44.74
CA SER A 377 19.05 -58.08 45.17
C SER A 377 20.08 -59.21 45.28
N GLN A 378 21.06 -59.28 44.38
CA GLN A 378 22.16 -60.27 44.48
C GLN A 378 23.01 -60.03 45.72
N ILE A 379 23.35 -58.77 46.02
CA ILE A 379 24.07 -58.41 47.25
C ILE A 379 23.26 -58.79 48.50
N ARG A 380 21.93 -58.64 48.46
CA ARG A 380 21.07 -58.99 49.59
C ARG A 380 21.00 -60.49 49.84
N GLU A 381 20.94 -61.32 48.79
CA GLU A 381 21.02 -62.77 48.92
C GLU A 381 22.39 -63.24 49.44
N GLU A 382 23.48 -62.54 49.10
CA GLU A 382 24.81 -62.83 49.65
C GLU A 382 24.93 -62.50 51.15
N ILE A 383 24.17 -61.51 51.65
CA ILE A 383 24.18 -61.10 53.06
C ILE A 383 23.37 -62.06 53.95
N ASP A 384 22.33 -62.71 53.42
CA ASP A 384 21.51 -63.68 54.18
C ASP A 384 22.17 -65.08 54.34
N VAL A 385 23.39 -65.28 53.81
CA VAL A 385 24.18 -66.53 53.92
C VAL A 385 25.33 -66.42 54.96
N TYR A 386 25.27 -65.46 55.88
CA TYR A 386 26.15 -65.47 57.06
C TYR A 386 25.43 -66.06 58.29
N PRO A 387 25.86 -67.23 58.81
CA PRO A 387 25.22 -67.85 59.95
C PRO A 387 25.50 -67.05 61.21
N GLN A 388 24.40 -66.73 61.93
CA GLN A 388 24.41 -66.26 63.30
C GLN A 388 25.26 -67.19 64.18
N LYS A 389 26.42 -66.69 64.62
CA LYS A 389 27.15 -67.29 65.74
C LYS A 389 26.97 -66.39 66.97
N LYS A 390 26.27 -66.96 67.95
CA LYS A 390 26.05 -66.47 69.31
C LYS A 390 27.30 -65.86 69.93
N GLU A 391 27.11 -64.80 70.72
CA GLU A 391 27.80 -64.67 72.01
C GLU A 391 26.98 -63.85 73.02
N GLU A 392 26.61 -64.52 74.11
CA GLU A 392 26.19 -63.91 75.38
C GLU A 392 27.44 -63.43 76.14
N LYS A 393 27.39 -62.25 76.78
CA LYS A 393 27.50 -62.09 78.25
C LYS A 393 27.57 -60.63 78.72
N LYS A 394 26.58 -60.28 79.55
CA LYS A 394 26.64 -59.61 80.86
C LYS A 394 27.64 -58.46 81.12
N SER A 395 27.04 -57.28 81.38
CA SER A 395 27.11 -56.51 82.65
C SER A 395 28.48 -56.15 83.24
N SER A 396 28.80 -54.83 83.29
CA SER A 396 29.00 -54.11 84.57
C SER A 396 29.15 -52.59 84.42
N LYS A 397 28.33 -51.88 85.22
CA LYS A 397 28.50 -50.59 85.92
C LYS A 397 29.62 -49.59 85.53
N ASN A 398 29.15 -48.34 85.39
CA ASN A 398 29.46 -47.13 86.18
C ASN A 398 30.17 -45.93 85.50
N LYS A 399 29.47 -44.78 85.67
CA LYS A 399 29.94 -43.42 86.01
C LYS A 399 30.42 -42.42 84.93
N GLU A 400 29.61 -41.35 84.87
CA GLU A 400 29.97 -39.92 84.96
C GLU A 400 30.75 -39.23 83.80
N SER A 401 29.98 -38.33 83.14
CA SER A 401 30.29 -36.90 82.98
C SER A 401 31.16 -36.41 81.82
N GLN A 402 30.46 -35.73 80.88
CA GLN A 402 30.70 -34.38 80.35
C GLN A 402 31.93 -34.03 79.47
N LYS A 403 31.62 -33.19 78.47
CA LYS A 403 32.45 -32.37 77.54
C LYS A 403 32.90 -33.07 76.24
N GLN A 404 32.27 -32.76 75.11
CA GLN A 404 32.63 -31.67 74.16
C GLN A 404 34.06 -31.79 73.63
N SER A 405 34.26 -32.30 72.40
CA SER A 405 34.46 -31.48 71.18
C SER A 405 35.15 -32.31 70.07
N GLU A 406 34.64 -32.15 68.85
CA GLU A 406 35.35 -32.29 67.56
C GLU A 406 36.04 -33.63 67.20
N ASN A 407 35.31 -34.46 66.44
CA ASN A 407 35.93 -35.08 65.27
C ASN A 407 34.89 -35.31 64.15
N LYS A 408 34.78 -34.35 63.24
CA LYS A 408 34.00 -34.46 61.99
C LYS A 408 34.74 -35.39 61.04
N MET A 409 34.41 -36.68 61.08
CA MET A 409 34.86 -37.62 60.07
C MET A 409 34.01 -37.44 58.79
N ASN A 410 34.73 -37.38 57.69
CA ASN A 410 34.44 -36.64 56.47
C ASN A 410 33.61 -37.49 55.49
N VAL A 411 32.28 -37.35 55.51
CA VAL A 411 31.39 -37.90 54.48
C VAL A 411 31.07 -36.79 53.48
N LYS A 412 32.05 -36.39 52.66
CA LYS A 412 31.86 -35.42 51.55
C LYS A 412 32.32 -35.91 50.18
N GLU A 413 33.04 -37.02 50.08
CA GLU A 413 33.62 -37.45 48.80
C GLU A 413 32.67 -38.03 47.73
N PRO A 414 31.45 -38.56 48.02
CA PRO A 414 30.58 -39.03 46.94
C PRO A 414 29.80 -37.89 46.25
N ILE A 415 29.54 -36.77 46.95
CA ILE A 415 28.69 -35.68 46.43
C ILE A 415 29.47 -34.73 45.50
N GLU A 416 30.76 -34.51 45.74
CA GLU A 416 31.61 -33.70 44.84
C GLU A 416 31.91 -34.39 43.51
N LYS A 417 32.10 -35.71 43.51
CA LYS A 417 32.30 -36.49 42.26
C LYS A 417 31.05 -36.47 41.37
N ILE A 418 29.85 -36.45 41.96
CA ILE A 418 28.58 -36.32 41.21
C ILE A 418 28.41 -34.90 40.65
N LYS A 419 28.77 -33.86 41.42
CA LYS A 419 28.73 -32.46 40.94
C LYS A 419 29.75 -32.19 39.83
N LEU A 420 30.94 -32.79 39.87
CA LEU A 420 31.95 -32.66 38.81
C LEU A 420 31.52 -33.35 37.50
N LYS A 421 30.86 -34.51 37.55
CA LYS A 421 30.32 -35.17 36.35
C LYS A 421 29.21 -34.35 35.69
N ALA A 422 28.31 -33.74 36.46
CA ALA A 422 27.26 -32.88 35.92
C ALA A 422 27.81 -31.57 35.32
N LYS A 423 28.88 -31.01 35.90
CA LYS A 423 29.53 -29.80 35.38
C LYS A 423 30.25 -30.07 34.04
N ASN A 424 30.89 -31.23 33.90
CA ASN A 424 31.58 -31.62 32.67
C ASN A 424 30.62 -31.95 31.51
N SER A 425 29.46 -32.56 31.77
CA SER A 425 28.46 -32.82 30.71
C SER A 425 27.85 -31.52 30.17
N THR A 426 27.60 -30.54 31.05
CA THR A 426 27.08 -29.22 30.68
C THR A 426 28.11 -28.42 29.87
N TRP A 427 29.39 -28.53 30.21
CA TRP A 427 30.48 -27.88 29.48
C TRP A 427 30.70 -28.48 28.08
N LEU A 428 30.63 -29.82 27.95
CA LEU A 428 30.70 -30.51 26.66
C LEU A 428 29.54 -30.13 25.73
N HIS A 429 28.32 -29.98 26.27
CA HIS A 429 27.16 -29.54 25.48
C HIS A 429 27.26 -28.07 25.02
N LEU A 430 27.84 -27.18 25.84
CA LEU A 430 28.10 -25.79 25.46
C LEU A 430 29.21 -25.68 24.41
N LYS A 431 30.22 -26.55 24.46
CA LYS A 431 31.31 -26.58 23.49
C LYS A 431 30.85 -27.07 22.12
N SER A 432 29.94 -28.06 22.05
CA SER A 432 29.35 -28.52 20.78
C SER A 432 28.43 -27.47 20.14
N LEU A 433 27.70 -26.69 20.93
CA LEU A 433 26.89 -25.57 20.44
C LEU A 433 27.74 -24.41 19.88
N LYS A 434 28.91 -24.14 20.46
CA LYS A 434 29.87 -23.15 19.92
C LYS A 434 30.57 -23.64 18.65
N ALA A 435 30.95 -24.93 18.59
CA ALA A 435 31.55 -25.52 17.40
C ALA A 435 30.60 -25.54 16.19
N ASN A 436 29.27 -25.67 16.41
CA ASN A 436 28.28 -25.56 15.35
C ASN A 436 27.97 -24.11 14.92
N ARG A 437 28.33 -23.09 15.71
CA ARG A 437 28.24 -21.68 15.30
C ARG A 437 29.43 -21.22 14.44
N GLN A 438 30.58 -21.88 14.56
CA GLN A 438 31.79 -21.55 13.78
C GLN A 438 31.87 -22.22 12.40
N LYS A 439 30.89 -23.05 12.02
CA LYS A 439 30.78 -23.65 10.68
C LYS A 439 29.77 -22.92 9.78
N GLN A 440 29.78 -21.59 9.81
CA GLN A 440 29.28 -20.82 8.67
C GLN A 440 30.39 -20.74 7.62
N PRO A 441 30.08 -20.90 6.32
CA PRO A 441 31.08 -20.88 5.27
C PRO A 441 31.75 -19.49 5.18
N PRO A 442 33.03 -19.44 4.75
CA PRO A 442 33.76 -18.19 4.61
C PRO A 442 33.08 -17.29 3.59
N GLU A 443 32.96 -16.01 3.95
CA GLU A 443 32.62 -14.92 3.04
C GLU A 443 33.54 -14.99 1.81
N SER A 444 32.94 -15.36 0.68
CA SER A 444 33.59 -15.34 -0.61
C SER A 444 33.78 -13.89 -1.07
N SER A 445 35.04 -13.58 -1.40
CA SER A 445 35.48 -12.64 -2.43
C SER A 445 35.08 -11.17 -2.28
N ILE A 446 36.02 -10.45 -1.67
CA ILE A 446 36.37 -9.06 -1.95
C ILE A 446 36.41 -8.85 -3.48
N LEU A 447 35.40 -8.16 -4.04
CA LEU A 447 35.48 -7.62 -5.38
C LEU A 447 36.34 -6.35 -5.30
N LYS A 448 37.48 -6.40 -5.99
CA LYS A 448 38.37 -5.27 -6.22
C LYS A 448 37.58 -4.13 -6.86
N SER A 449 37.70 -2.94 -6.29
CA SER A 449 37.28 -1.68 -6.90
C SER A 449 37.92 -1.51 -8.28
N PRO A 450 37.17 -1.07 -9.31
CA PRO A 450 37.78 -0.68 -10.58
C PRO A 450 38.61 0.60 -10.41
N PRO A 451 39.68 0.77 -11.21
CA PRO A 451 40.52 1.96 -11.16
C PRO A 451 39.75 3.21 -11.66
N PRO A 452 40.13 4.40 -11.21
CA PRO A 452 39.56 5.65 -11.72
C PRO A 452 39.99 5.86 -13.18
N HIS A 453 39.02 6.01 -14.07
CA HIS A 453 39.29 6.49 -15.43
C HIS A 453 39.55 8.00 -15.43
N PRO A 454 40.51 8.48 -16.24
CA PRO A 454 40.90 9.88 -16.30
C PRO A 454 39.86 10.72 -17.05
N PHE A 455 39.58 11.90 -16.50
CA PHE A 455 38.87 12.98 -17.17
C PHE A 455 39.66 13.46 -18.39
N LEU A 456 38.98 13.56 -19.53
CA LEU A 456 39.43 14.24 -20.73
C LEU A 456 38.92 15.69 -20.70
N ASP A 457 39.89 16.59 -20.68
CA ASP A 457 40.04 17.83 -21.46
C ASP A 457 38.79 18.62 -21.90
N VAL A 458 38.70 19.81 -21.30
CA VAL A 458 38.78 21.13 -21.97
C VAL A 458 38.38 21.14 -23.45
N ILE A 459 37.25 21.78 -23.74
CA ILE A 459 37.06 22.49 -25.01
C ILE A 459 36.61 23.92 -24.70
N ASP A 460 37.50 24.84 -25.07
CA ASP A 460 37.30 26.28 -25.17
C ASP A 460 36.27 26.65 -26.24
N GLY A 461 35.54 27.72 -25.94
CA GLY A 461 35.34 28.82 -26.89
C GLY A 461 34.36 28.62 -28.04
N GLN A 462 33.23 29.32 -27.96
CA GLN A 462 32.88 30.33 -28.98
C GLN A 462 31.75 31.23 -28.48
N SER A 463 32.09 32.50 -28.32
CA SER A 463 31.18 33.61 -28.13
C SER A 463 30.66 34.07 -29.48
N ILE A 464 29.35 34.09 -29.66
CA ILE A 464 28.70 34.76 -30.78
C ILE A 464 27.97 35.97 -30.19
N ARG A 465 28.57 37.14 -30.42
CA ARG A 465 27.88 38.44 -30.40
C ARG A 465 26.96 38.51 -31.61
N LEU A 466 25.73 38.95 -31.39
CA LEU A 466 24.93 39.64 -32.40
C LEU A 466 24.35 40.88 -31.71
N ASP A 467 25.01 42.00 -31.98
CA ASP A 467 24.41 43.33 -31.93
C ASP A 467 23.45 43.44 -33.12
N ASP A 468 22.31 44.08 -32.92
CA ASP A 468 21.64 45.03 -33.85
C ASP A 468 20.14 45.15 -33.51
N GLU A 469 19.81 46.14 -32.69
CA GLU A 469 18.61 47.00 -32.86
C GLU A 469 19.13 48.34 -33.46
N PRO A 470 18.31 49.22 -34.08
CA PRO A 470 16.85 49.36 -33.94
C PRO A 470 16.11 49.69 -35.27
N ASN A 471 14.77 49.73 -35.22
CA ASN A 471 13.99 50.79 -35.88
C ASN A 471 12.56 50.82 -35.33
N GLU A 472 12.26 51.88 -34.57
CA GLU A 472 10.94 52.28 -34.14
C GLU A 472 10.17 52.95 -35.29
N LEU A 473 8.90 52.58 -35.47
CA LEU A 473 7.86 53.42 -36.12
C LEU A 473 6.48 53.08 -35.51
N PRO A 474 5.50 54.01 -35.59
CA PRO A 474 4.56 54.28 -34.51
C PRO A 474 3.29 53.43 -34.57
N ILE A 475 2.82 52.99 -33.41
CA ILE A 475 1.53 52.32 -33.23
C ILE A 475 0.46 53.38 -32.97
N SER A 476 -0.43 53.56 -33.94
CA SER A 476 -1.79 54.08 -33.69
C SER A 476 -2.80 53.21 -34.43
N SER A 477 -3.50 52.35 -33.71
CA SER A 477 -4.90 51.93 -33.92
C SER A 477 -5.16 50.72 -33.03
N TYR A 478 -6.33 50.70 -32.39
CA TYR A 478 -6.78 49.59 -31.56
C TYR A 478 -6.92 48.33 -32.42
N ALA A 479 -5.91 47.47 -32.38
CA ALA A 479 -6.00 46.11 -32.86
C ALA A 479 -6.64 45.27 -31.73
N GLU A 480 -7.90 44.88 -31.92
CA GLU A 480 -8.50 43.79 -31.15
C GLU A 480 -7.57 42.59 -31.23
N THR A 481 -7.24 42.01 -30.07
CA THR A 481 -6.33 40.86 -30.07
C THR A 481 -6.98 39.70 -30.82
N PRO A 482 -6.22 38.79 -31.44
CA PRO A 482 -6.79 37.58 -32.05
C PRO A 482 -7.68 36.78 -31.08
N GLN A 483 -7.42 36.91 -29.77
CA GLN A 483 -8.23 36.32 -28.70
C GLN A 483 -9.61 36.98 -28.56
N ASP A 484 -9.71 38.31 -28.70
CA ASP A 484 -10.97 39.04 -28.68
C ASP A 484 -11.86 38.67 -29.87
N LEU A 485 -11.25 38.48 -31.05
CA LEU A 485 -11.95 38.02 -32.25
C LEU A 485 -12.51 36.60 -32.09
N VAL A 486 -11.74 35.70 -31.45
CA VAL A 486 -12.18 34.33 -31.14
C VAL A 486 -13.33 34.34 -30.12
N ASN A 487 -13.25 35.19 -29.11
CA ASN A 487 -14.31 35.33 -28.10
C ASN A 487 -15.60 35.92 -28.71
N GLN A 488 -15.50 36.89 -29.61
CA GLN A 488 -16.65 37.44 -30.34
C GLN A 488 -17.28 36.38 -31.27
N LEU A 489 -16.48 35.59 -31.98
CA LEU A 489 -16.96 34.48 -32.81
C LEU A 489 -17.66 33.39 -31.98
N TYR A 490 -17.11 33.05 -30.81
CA TYR A 490 -17.71 32.07 -29.90
C TYR A 490 -19.09 32.52 -29.40
N HIS A 491 -19.22 33.77 -28.97
CA HIS A 491 -20.51 34.33 -28.55
C HIS A 491 -21.54 34.39 -29.68
N LYS A 492 -21.10 34.69 -30.91
CA LYS A 492 -21.98 34.74 -32.08
C LYS A 492 -22.51 33.35 -32.46
N VAL A 493 -21.66 32.32 -32.39
CA VAL A 493 -22.06 30.93 -32.61
C VAL A 493 -23.04 30.45 -31.54
N GLN A 494 -22.81 30.76 -30.25
CA GLN A 494 -23.77 30.44 -29.19
C GLN A 494 -25.13 31.14 -29.38
N GLN A 495 -25.15 32.40 -29.81
CA GLN A 495 -26.41 33.09 -30.11
C GLN A 495 -27.17 32.46 -31.29
N GLU A 496 -26.46 32.06 -32.35
CA GLU A 496 -27.10 31.37 -33.48
C GLU A 496 -27.63 29.98 -33.09
N GLU A 497 -26.92 29.25 -32.23
CA GLU A 497 -27.35 27.95 -31.69
C GLU A 497 -28.63 28.08 -30.85
N LEU A 498 -28.69 29.09 -29.96
CA LEU A 498 -29.87 29.41 -29.15
C LEU A 498 -31.06 29.84 -30.02
N MET A 499 -30.82 30.61 -31.08
CA MET A 499 -31.87 31.00 -32.04
C MET A 499 -32.37 29.80 -32.85
N ARG A 500 -31.49 28.86 -33.21
CA ARG A 500 -31.88 27.59 -33.87
C ARG A 500 -32.70 26.69 -32.95
N GLN A 501 -32.30 26.56 -31.68
CA GLN A 501 -33.07 25.78 -30.70
C GLN A 501 -34.43 26.42 -30.42
N GLY A 502 -34.50 27.75 -30.28
CA GLY A 502 -35.77 28.47 -30.17
C GLY A 502 -36.68 28.31 -31.40
N SER A 503 -36.09 28.26 -32.61
CA SER A 503 -36.83 27.99 -33.85
C SER A 503 -37.32 26.55 -33.95
N GLN A 504 -36.55 25.57 -33.48
CA GLN A 504 -36.98 24.17 -33.46
C GLN A 504 -38.12 23.95 -32.45
N VAL A 505 -38.04 24.57 -31.27
CA VAL A 505 -39.13 24.51 -30.27
C VAL A 505 -40.41 25.16 -30.79
N ARG A 506 -40.32 26.28 -31.53
CA ARG A 506 -41.50 26.87 -32.21
C ARG A 506 -42.07 25.99 -33.32
N HIS A 507 -41.23 25.23 -34.04
CA HIS A 507 -41.73 24.28 -35.03
C HIS A 507 -42.37 23.04 -34.39
N THR A 508 -41.85 22.55 -33.26
CA THR A 508 -42.45 21.42 -32.54
C THR A 508 -43.77 21.80 -31.87
N ILE A 509 -43.91 23.03 -31.36
CA ILE A 509 -45.17 23.51 -30.77
C ILE A 509 -46.26 23.72 -31.85
N ASN A 510 -45.90 24.18 -33.05
CA ASN A 510 -46.86 24.31 -34.16
C ASN A 510 -47.24 23.00 -34.87
N ILE A 511 -46.59 21.87 -34.54
CA ILE A 511 -46.94 20.54 -35.08
C ILE A 511 -47.87 19.76 -34.13
N ILE A 512 -48.09 20.24 -32.90
CA ILE A 512 -48.95 19.58 -31.90
C ILE A 512 -50.40 20.10 -31.92
N ASP A 513 -50.68 21.19 -32.65
CA ASP A 513 -52.02 21.77 -32.80
C ASP A 513 -52.56 21.58 -34.23
N ASP A 514 -52.69 20.33 -34.66
CA ASP A 514 -53.69 19.96 -35.66
C ASP A 514 -53.88 18.43 -35.73
N ASN A 515 -55.08 18.00 -35.33
CA ASN A 515 -55.71 16.73 -35.70
C ASN A 515 -54.93 15.42 -35.45
N SER A 516 -55.03 14.88 -34.22
CA SER A 516 -55.55 13.51 -33.97
C SER A 516 -55.26 13.05 -32.53
N LEU A 517 -56.30 12.99 -31.70
CA LEU A 517 -56.26 12.23 -30.44
C LEU A 517 -57.33 11.14 -30.51
N PRO A 518 -56.97 9.84 -30.53
CA PRO A 518 -57.93 8.76 -30.49
C PRO A 518 -58.56 8.64 -29.10
N ALA A 519 -59.88 8.51 -29.09
CA ALA A 519 -60.67 8.18 -27.91
C ALA A 519 -60.29 6.82 -27.33
N PHE A 520 -59.49 6.81 -26.26
CA PHE A 520 -59.44 5.69 -25.34
C PHE A 520 -59.09 6.18 -23.93
N ILE A 521 -59.82 5.68 -22.93
CA ILE A 521 -59.77 6.05 -21.51
C ILE A 521 -60.66 7.26 -21.13
N GLN A 522 -61.96 7.12 -21.40
CA GLN A 522 -63.00 7.60 -20.47
C GLN A 522 -63.43 6.42 -19.59
N ARG A 523 -62.87 6.31 -18.38
CA ARG A 523 -63.57 5.75 -17.22
C ARG A 523 -62.72 5.90 -15.96
N THR A 524 -63.41 6.21 -14.88
CA THR A 524 -62.96 6.33 -13.47
C THR A 524 -62.29 7.64 -13.07
N MET A 525 -62.64 8.09 -11.86
CA MET A 525 -62.29 9.33 -11.15
C MET A 525 -63.24 10.52 -11.38
N THR A 526 -64.43 10.36 -10.80
CA THR A 526 -65.33 11.43 -10.37
C THR A 526 -64.65 12.43 -9.44
N LYS A 527 -64.89 13.71 -9.72
CA LYS A 527 -64.52 14.92 -8.99
C LYS A 527 -64.97 14.92 -7.52
N LYS A 528 -64.12 15.47 -6.64
CA LYS A 528 -64.52 16.44 -5.61
C LYS A 528 -63.46 17.57 -5.53
N PRO A 529 -63.87 18.82 -5.27
CA PRO A 529 -63.06 20.01 -5.54
C PRO A 529 -62.23 20.42 -4.33
N PHE A 530 -61.05 21.00 -4.56
CA PHE A 530 -60.40 21.85 -3.58
C PHE A 530 -60.19 23.24 -4.18
N SER A 531 -60.65 24.20 -3.39
CA SER A 531 -60.77 25.62 -3.66
C SER A 531 -59.43 26.34 -3.63
N GLU A 532 -59.39 27.39 -4.44
CA GLU A 532 -58.50 28.55 -4.44
C GLU A 532 -57.92 28.92 -3.06
N GLN A 533 -56.60 29.09 -2.99
CA GLN A 533 -55.99 30.05 -2.07
C GLN A 533 -54.95 30.89 -2.81
N LYS A 534 -55.12 32.19 -2.64
CA LYS A 534 -54.38 33.30 -3.20
C LYS A 534 -52.92 33.29 -2.75
N LEU A 535 -52.02 33.56 -3.70
CA LEU A 535 -50.68 34.08 -3.46
C LEU A 535 -50.77 35.57 -3.08
N ILE A 536 -50.05 35.93 -2.01
CA ILE A 536 -49.37 37.22 -1.84
C ILE A 536 -47.92 36.96 -2.23
#